data_AF-A0A0C9V467-F1
#
_entry.id   AF-A0A0C9V467-F1
#
_cell.length_a   1.000
_cell.length_b   1.000
_cell.length_c   1.000
_cell.angle_alpha   90.00
_cell.angle_beta   90.00
_cell.angle_gamma   90.00
#
_symmetry.space_group_name_H-M   'P 1'
#
loop_
_entity.id
_entity.type
_entity.pdbx_description
1 polymer ?
#
loop_
_entity_poly.entity_id
_entity_poly.type
_entity_poly.pdbx_seq_one_letter_code
_entity_poly.pdbx_strand_id
1 'polypeptide(L)'
;MSDNNTDSAPAQNLSVEKVDLSVDAALSFLLTHDPEEAEHCGFTLPLESSGRNIPHGQIVRDVDAFLSITNIGQNPLRQRIVVEGNMGTFRLVFEHTGGYSWDSTGSFPPRAVNREAGRIFLRGTNPEAGTQNTFWIQQFPSYSAHNTGGRVTIDFWTDTRITAVFKTNRDNFGAQGTGTWRRG
;
A
#
# COMPACT_ATOMS: atom_id res chain seq x y z
N MET A 1 35.35 -48.65 -32.18
CA MET A 1 34.57 -48.91 -30.95
C MET A 1 35.27 -48.14 -29.84
N SER A 2 34.81 -47.03 -29.29
CA SER A 2 33.55 -46.29 -29.46
C SER A 2 33.85 -44.86 -28.99
N ASP A 3 33.49 -43.86 -29.80
CA ASP A 3 33.67 -42.45 -29.45
C ASP A 3 32.61 -42.05 -28.42
N ASN A 4 33.05 -41.61 -27.24
CA ASN A 4 32.18 -41.01 -26.24
C ASN A 4 31.89 -39.56 -26.64
N ASN A 5 30.80 -39.36 -27.36
CA ASN A 5 30.26 -38.05 -27.67
C ASN A 5 29.44 -37.54 -26.46
N THR A 6 30.07 -36.81 -25.54
CA THR A 6 29.35 -36.05 -24.51
C THR A 6 28.93 -34.71 -25.09
N ASP A 7 27.81 -34.71 -25.81
CA ASP A 7 27.06 -33.49 -26.13
C ASP A 7 26.46 -32.93 -24.83
N SER A 8 27.24 -32.13 -24.12
CA SER A 8 26.70 -31.23 -23.11
C SER A 8 25.90 -30.14 -23.81
N ALA A 9 24.58 -30.27 -23.80
CA ALA A 9 23.66 -29.25 -24.28
C ALA A 9 23.99 -27.89 -23.60
N PRO A 10 24.10 -26.78 -24.35
CA PRO A 10 24.31 -25.48 -23.75
C PRO A 10 23.10 -25.15 -22.87
N ALA A 11 23.36 -24.83 -21.60
CA ALA A 11 22.35 -24.27 -20.71
C ALA A 11 21.80 -23.00 -21.37
N GLN A 12 20.59 -23.07 -21.92
CA GLN A 12 19.90 -21.91 -22.42
C GLN A 12 19.65 -21.00 -21.22
N ASN A 13 20.40 -19.90 -21.18
CA ASN A 13 20.18 -18.82 -20.24
C ASN A 13 18.87 -18.14 -20.66
N LEU A 14 17.74 -18.73 -20.22
CA LEU A 14 16.41 -18.14 -20.36
C LEU A 14 16.36 -16.92 -19.45
N SER A 15 16.87 -15.79 -19.94
CA SER A 15 16.55 -14.50 -19.36
C SER A 15 15.03 -14.34 -19.50
N VAL A 16 14.30 -14.58 -18.42
CA VAL A 16 12.87 -14.27 -18.35
C VAL A 16 12.75 -12.77 -18.58
N GLU A 17 12.15 -12.38 -19.70
CA GLU A 17 11.86 -10.99 -19.99
C GLU A 17 10.91 -10.47 -18.91
N LYS A 18 11.38 -9.51 -18.11
CA LYS A 18 10.56 -8.91 -17.06
C LYS A 18 9.51 -8.00 -17.68
N VAL A 19 8.29 -8.04 -17.15
CA VAL A 19 7.20 -7.16 -17.57
C VAL A 19 7.19 -5.91 -16.71
N ASP A 20 7.30 -4.74 -17.34
CA ASP A 20 7.20 -3.45 -16.66
C ASP A 20 5.74 -3.14 -16.34
N LEU A 21 5.42 -3.02 -15.04
CA LEU A 21 4.06 -2.67 -14.62
C LEU A 21 3.80 -1.17 -14.82
N SER A 22 2.57 -0.83 -15.22
CA SER A 22 2.08 0.54 -15.11
C SER A 22 2.04 0.97 -13.64
N VAL A 23 1.95 2.27 -13.38
CA VAL A 23 1.87 2.81 -12.01
C VAL A 23 0.73 2.18 -11.21
N ASP A 24 -0.46 2.14 -11.79
CA ASP A 24 -1.66 1.67 -11.11
C ASP A 24 -1.61 0.15 -10.94
N ALA A 25 -1.05 -0.58 -11.91
CA ALA A 25 -0.81 -2.02 -11.78
C ALA A 25 0.24 -2.33 -10.71
N ALA A 26 1.29 -1.51 -10.61
CA ALA A 26 2.32 -1.66 -9.58
C ALA A 26 1.77 -1.39 -8.18
N LEU A 27 0.97 -0.34 -7.98
CA LEU A 27 0.29 -0.10 -6.71
C LEU A 27 -0.72 -1.21 -6.39
N SER A 28 -1.46 -1.70 -7.38
CA SER A 28 -2.38 -2.83 -7.19
C SER A 28 -1.65 -4.11 -6.80
N PHE A 29 -0.51 -4.42 -7.42
CA PHE A 29 0.36 -5.53 -7.02
C PHE A 29 0.80 -5.37 -5.55
N LEU A 30 1.21 -4.14 -5.20
CA LEU A 30 1.63 -3.80 -3.85
C LEU A 30 0.50 -3.81 -2.82
N LEU A 31 -0.78 -4.04 -3.17
CA LEU A 31 -1.83 -4.26 -2.17
C LEU A 31 -1.60 -5.54 -1.38
N THR A 32 -1.19 -6.60 -2.08
CA THR A 32 -1.03 -7.93 -1.50
C THR A 32 0.44 -8.30 -1.36
N HIS A 33 1.26 -7.88 -2.32
CA HIS A 33 2.65 -8.31 -2.45
C HIS A 33 3.65 -7.26 -1.99
N ASP A 34 4.80 -7.71 -1.52
CA ASP A 34 5.91 -6.81 -1.15
C ASP A 34 6.83 -6.57 -2.37
N PRO A 35 7.55 -5.43 -2.44
CA PRO A 35 8.37 -5.09 -3.60
C PRO A 35 9.38 -6.19 -4.01
N GLU A 36 9.91 -6.91 -3.04
CA GLU A 36 10.87 -7.99 -3.22
C GLU A 36 10.27 -9.18 -3.98
N GLU A 37 8.95 -9.37 -3.90
CA GLU A 37 8.23 -10.45 -4.59
C GLU A 37 8.03 -10.17 -6.09
N ALA A 38 8.12 -8.91 -6.51
CA ALA A 38 7.94 -8.52 -7.91
C ALA A 38 8.95 -9.22 -8.83
N GLU A 39 10.20 -9.35 -8.39
CA GLU A 39 11.23 -10.04 -9.15
C GLU A 39 10.92 -11.52 -9.36
N HIS A 40 10.37 -12.19 -8.33
CA HIS A 40 9.95 -13.58 -8.42
C HIS A 40 8.75 -13.78 -9.36
N CYS A 41 7.91 -12.77 -9.50
CA CYS A 41 6.80 -12.77 -10.44
C CYS A 41 7.20 -12.31 -11.86
N GLY A 42 8.49 -12.00 -12.10
CA GLY A 42 8.94 -11.49 -13.40
C GLY A 42 8.46 -10.08 -13.69
N PHE A 43 8.22 -9.25 -12.67
CA PHE A 43 7.77 -7.88 -12.80
C PHE A 43 8.85 -6.87 -12.43
N THR A 44 8.84 -5.74 -13.13
CA THR A 44 9.55 -4.53 -12.71
C THR A 44 8.53 -3.53 -12.16
N LEU A 45 8.77 -3.06 -10.92
CA LEU A 45 7.96 -1.99 -10.33
C LEU A 45 8.60 -0.63 -10.67
N PRO A 46 7.86 0.32 -11.27
CA PRO A 46 8.38 1.64 -11.55
C PRO A 46 8.60 2.42 -10.25
N LEU A 47 9.83 2.76 -9.88
CA LEU A 47 10.09 3.61 -8.71
C LEU A 47 9.59 5.06 -8.95
N GLU A 48 9.70 5.53 -10.20
CA GLU A 48 9.24 6.82 -10.68
C GLU A 48 8.48 6.56 -12.00
N SER A 49 7.38 7.25 -12.27
CA SER A 49 6.67 7.03 -13.54
C SER A 49 7.13 7.98 -14.62
N SER A 50 7.34 7.41 -15.80
CA SER A 50 7.42 8.08 -17.10
C SER A 50 6.04 8.51 -17.61
N GLY A 51 5.31 9.31 -16.84
CA GLY A 51 4.09 9.97 -17.32
C GLY A 51 4.45 11.14 -18.23
N ARG A 52 3.83 11.25 -19.42
CA ARG A 52 4.12 12.31 -20.44
C ARG A 52 4.00 13.75 -19.92
N ASN A 53 3.44 13.98 -18.73
CA ASN A 53 3.18 15.30 -18.15
C ASN A 53 3.72 15.46 -16.71
N ILE A 54 4.67 14.63 -16.26
CA ILE A 54 5.24 14.78 -14.91
C ILE A 54 6.48 15.67 -14.98
N PRO A 55 6.52 16.83 -14.28
CA PRO A 55 7.70 17.66 -14.22
C PRO A 55 8.89 16.89 -13.64
N HIS A 56 10.05 17.04 -14.28
CA HIS A 56 11.31 16.47 -13.81
C HIS A 56 11.57 16.87 -12.34
N GLY A 57 11.76 15.91 -11.43
CA GLY A 57 12.35 16.16 -10.11
C GLY A 57 11.50 15.86 -8.86
N GLN A 58 10.24 15.40 -8.97
CA GLN A 58 9.60 14.73 -7.83
C GLN A 58 10.00 13.26 -7.81
N ILE A 59 11.03 12.96 -7.04
CA ILE A 59 11.40 11.59 -6.74
C ILE A 59 10.28 11.00 -5.87
N VAL A 60 9.50 10.09 -6.45
CA VAL A 60 8.49 9.33 -5.72
C VAL A 60 9.21 8.18 -5.04
N ARG A 61 9.14 8.14 -3.72
CA ARG A 61 9.75 7.06 -2.93
C ARG A 61 8.74 6.52 -1.95
N ASP A 62 8.86 5.23 -1.71
CA ASP A 62 8.21 4.61 -0.58
C ASP A 62 8.81 5.18 0.70
N VAL A 63 7.97 5.61 1.62
CA VAL A 63 8.42 6.21 2.88
C VAL A 63 7.84 5.48 4.07
N ASP A 64 8.62 5.47 5.15
CA ASP A 64 8.10 5.08 6.45
C ASP A 64 6.96 6.03 6.84
N ALA A 65 5.87 5.45 7.30
CA ALA A 65 4.64 6.15 7.61
C ALA A 65 4.00 5.58 8.87
N PHE A 66 3.04 6.32 9.41
CA PHE A 66 2.30 5.92 10.60
C PHE A 66 0.80 6.02 10.38
N LEU A 67 0.08 5.05 10.92
CA LEU A 67 -1.39 5.02 10.97
C LEU A 67 -1.86 5.35 12.37
N SER A 68 -2.79 6.29 12.49
CA SER A 68 -3.55 6.55 13.72
C SER A 68 -5.04 6.43 13.45
N ILE A 69 -5.74 5.68 14.30
CA ILE A 69 -7.18 5.54 14.26
C ILE A 69 -7.74 5.86 15.64
N THR A 70 -8.64 6.83 15.70
CA THR A 70 -9.31 7.24 16.93
C THR A 70 -10.81 7.08 16.77
N ASN A 71 -11.44 6.35 17.67
CA ASN A 71 -12.90 6.32 17.78
C ASN A 71 -13.38 7.63 18.39
N ILE A 72 -14.19 8.39 17.66
CA ILE A 72 -14.66 9.73 18.03
C ILE A 72 -16.18 9.79 18.22
N GLY A 73 -16.89 8.67 18.05
CA GLY A 73 -18.32 8.55 18.30
C GLY A 73 -18.74 7.09 18.41
N GLN A 74 -19.75 6.82 19.24
CA GLN A 74 -20.27 5.46 19.50
C GLN A 74 -21.72 5.27 19.04
N ASN A 75 -22.48 6.36 18.89
CA ASN A 75 -23.83 6.32 18.34
C ASN A 75 -24.17 7.68 17.66
N PRO A 76 -24.01 7.81 16.33
CA PRO A 76 -23.47 6.79 15.42
C PRO A 76 -21.99 6.51 15.66
N LEU A 77 -21.52 5.34 15.22
CA LEU A 77 -20.10 4.99 15.18
C LEU A 77 -19.35 5.96 14.27
N ARG A 78 -18.25 6.55 14.78
CA ARG A 78 -17.42 7.50 14.03
C ARG A 78 -15.95 7.32 14.38
N GLN A 79 -15.10 7.52 13.38
CA GLN A 79 -13.65 7.40 13.51
C GLN A 79 -12.94 8.58 12.83
N ARG A 80 -11.75 8.89 13.33
CA ARG A 80 -10.75 9.70 12.66
C ARG A 80 -9.59 8.79 12.28
N ILE A 81 -9.22 8.79 11.01
CA ILE A 81 -8.09 8.01 10.48
C ILE A 81 -7.07 8.99 9.92
N VAL A 82 -5.81 8.81 10.28
CA VAL A 82 -4.68 9.59 9.78
C VAL A 82 -3.59 8.64 9.33
N VAL A 83 -3.12 8.81 8.09
CA VAL A 83 -1.87 8.20 7.60
C VAL A 83 -0.88 9.30 7.31
N GLU A 84 0.29 9.23 7.91
CA GLU A 84 1.31 10.28 7.79
C GLU A 84 2.69 9.72 7.48
N GLY A 85 3.33 10.23 6.42
CA GLY A 85 4.68 9.86 6.00
C GLY A 85 5.59 11.08 5.90
N ASN A 86 6.87 10.92 6.23
CA ASN A 86 7.86 12.00 6.10
C ASN A 86 8.56 11.92 4.73
N MET A 87 8.36 12.93 3.88
CA MET A 87 8.97 13.02 2.55
C MET A 87 10.31 13.78 2.57
N GLY A 88 10.85 14.06 3.75
CA GLY A 88 12.07 14.84 3.97
C GLY A 88 11.83 16.35 3.91
N THR A 89 11.20 16.84 2.82
CA THR A 89 10.93 18.28 2.63
C THR A 89 9.53 18.71 3.09
N PHE A 90 8.60 17.77 3.22
CA PHE A 90 7.24 18.00 3.73
C PHE A 90 6.68 16.71 4.35
N ARG A 91 5.57 16.82 5.08
CA ARG A 91 4.81 15.65 5.56
C ARG A 91 3.64 15.38 4.62
N LEU A 92 3.54 14.15 4.12
CA LEU A 92 2.37 13.70 3.39
C LEU A 92 1.36 13.17 4.41
N VAL A 93 0.17 13.77 4.48
CA VAL A 93 -0.85 13.39 5.48
C VAL A 93 -2.19 13.14 4.79
N PHE A 94 -2.71 11.93 4.93
CA PHE A 94 -4.11 11.63 4.63
C PHE A 94 -4.93 11.74 5.91
N GLU A 95 -6.12 12.33 5.80
CA GLU A 95 -7.03 12.46 6.94
C GLU A 95 -8.47 12.16 6.53
N HIS A 96 -9.10 11.26 7.29
CA HIS A 96 -10.53 10.96 7.23
C HIS A 96 -11.16 11.25 8.59
N THR A 97 -12.37 11.80 8.57
CA THR A 97 -13.26 11.88 9.72
C THR A 97 -14.66 11.57 9.25
N GLY A 98 -15.25 10.47 9.73
CA GLY A 98 -16.54 10.03 9.21
C GLY A 98 -17.20 8.95 10.06
N GLY A 99 -18.45 8.66 9.71
CA GLY A 99 -19.17 7.53 10.26
C GLY A 99 -18.76 6.23 9.58
N TYR A 100 -18.98 5.11 10.26
CA TYR A 100 -18.85 3.78 9.68
C TYR A 100 -19.92 2.85 10.22
N SER A 101 -20.24 1.81 9.46
CA SER A 101 -21.13 0.74 9.90
C SER A 101 -20.30 -0.46 10.33
N TRP A 102 -20.67 -1.08 11.43
CA TRP A 102 -20.10 -2.33 11.90
C TRP A 102 -21.22 -3.26 12.31
N ASP A 103 -21.21 -4.48 11.79
CA ASP A 103 -22.14 -5.51 12.25
C ASP A 103 -21.71 -5.98 13.64
N SER A 104 -22.56 -5.70 14.64
CA SER A 104 -22.32 -6.06 16.04
C SER A 104 -22.32 -7.58 16.29
N THR A 105 -22.67 -8.41 15.29
CA THR A 105 -22.59 -9.86 15.40
C THR A 105 -21.16 -10.42 15.37
N GLY A 106 -20.18 -9.63 14.86
CA GLY A 106 -18.76 -9.99 14.86
C GLY A 106 -18.01 -9.46 16.09
N SER A 107 -17.32 -10.35 16.81
CA SER A 107 -16.70 -10.11 18.13
C SER A 107 -15.53 -9.12 18.21
N PHE A 108 -15.25 -8.32 17.17
CA PHE A 108 -14.05 -7.50 17.12
C PHE A 108 -14.27 -6.15 16.43
N PRO A 109 -14.84 -5.14 17.12
CA PRO A 109 -14.94 -3.80 16.55
C PRO A 109 -13.55 -3.27 16.17
N PRO A 110 -13.44 -2.41 15.13
CA PRO A 110 -12.15 -1.86 14.71
C PRO A 110 -11.46 -1.17 15.88
N ARG A 111 -10.20 -1.55 16.13
CA ARG A 111 -9.46 -1.04 17.28
C ARG A 111 -8.93 0.36 16.98
N ALA A 112 -9.01 1.22 17.99
CA ALA A 112 -8.24 2.46 17.97
C ALA A 112 -6.74 2.09 18.05
N VAL A 113 -5.93 2.84 17.31
CA VAL A 113 -4.48 2.69 17.34
C VAL A 113 -3.83 4.05 17.34
N ASN A 114 -2.86 4.22 18.22
CA ASN A 114 -2.05 5.42 18.27
C ASN A 114 -0.73 5.13 17.57
N ARG A 115 -0.60 5.66 16.35
CA ARG A 115 0.67 5.73 15.62
C ARG A 115 1.33 4.35 15.37
N GLU A 116 0.60 3.47 14.71
CA GLU A 116 1.11 2.19 14.21
C GLU A 116 2.11 2.40 13.07
N ALA A 117 3.27 1.76 13.16
CA ALA A 117 4.31 1.88 12.14
C ALA A 117 3.93 1.11 10.86
N GLY A 118 4.30 1.67 9.73
CA GLY A 118 4.07 1.08 8.43
C GLY A 118 4.89 1.75 7.34
N ARG A 119 4.55 1.41 6.10
CA ARG A 119 5.16 1.99 4.90
C ARG A 119 4.06 2.43 3.96
N ILE A 120 4.19 3.63 3.40
CA ILE A 120 3.37 4.07 2.28
C ILE A 120 4.15 3.87 0.99
N PHE A 121 3.54 3.13 0.08
CA PHE A 121 4.00 2.88 -1.26
C PHE A 121 3.41 3.91 -2.20
N LEU A 122 4.29 4.57 -2.94
CA LEU A 122 3.95 5.65 -3.84
C LEU A 122 4.57 5.35 -5.21
N ARG A 123 3.83 5.59 -6.29
CA ARG A 123 4.32 5.30 -7.64
C ARG A 123 3.89 6.45 -8.56
N GLY A 124 4.79 6.93 -9.39
CA GLY A 124 4.52 7.96 -10.39
C GLY A 124 4.43 9.39 -9.89
N THR A 125 3.41 9.73 -9.12
CA THR A 125 3.25 11.06 -8.53
C THR A 125 2.74 10.93 -7.10
N ASN A 126 3.23 11.79 -6.20
CA ASN A 126 2.64 11.88 -4.86
C ASN A 126 1.16 12.29 -4.96
N PRO A 127 0.30 11.81 -4.04
CA PRO A 127 -1.07 12.28 -3.95
C PRO A 127 -1.13 13.81 -3.83
N GLU A 128 -2.01 14.44 -4.61
CA GLU A 128 -2.12 15.89 -4.65
C GLU A 128 -2.85 16.41 -3.40
N ALA A 129 -2.32 17.46 -2.78
CA ALA A 129 -2.93 18.07 -1.61
C ALA A 129 -4.29 18.70 -1.95
N GLY A 130 -5.27 18.54 -1.08
CA GLY A 130 -6.65 18.99 -1.29
C GLY A 130 -7.50 18.00 -2.11
N THR A 131 -6.91 16.96 -2.70
CA THR A 131 -7.70 15.94 -3.41
C THR A 131 -8.39 15.00 -2.44
N GLN A 132 -9.69 14.80 -2.66
CA GLN A 132 -10.44 13.76 -1.97
C GLN A 132 -10.10 12.41 -2.57
N ASN A 133 -9.89 11.41 -1.72
CA ASN A 133 -9.71 10.03 -2.11
C ASN A 133 -10.73 9.17 -1.36
N THR A 134 -11.29 8.18 -2.05
CA THR A 134 -11.92 7.04 -1.40
C THR A 134 -10.81 6.10 -0.94
N PHE A 135 -10.98 5.45 0.20
CA PHE A 135 -10.03 4.45 0.68
C PHE A 135 -10.75 3.22 1.20
N TRP A 136 -10.14 2.05 0.98
CA TRP A 136 -10.57 0.79 1.56
C TRP A 136 -9.49 0.28 2.48
N ILE A 137 -9.93 -0.47 3.50
CA ILE A 137 -9.04 -1.12 4.44
C ILE A 137 -9.22 -2.61 4.27
N GLN A 138 -8.14 -3.31 3.91
CA GLN A 138 -8.10 -4.76 3.93
C GLN A 138 -7.34 -5.23 5.16
N GLN A 139 -7.87 -6.27 5.80
CA GLN A 139 -7.30 -6.84 7.02
C GLN A 139 -6.89 -8.28 6.73
N PHE A 140 -5.61 -8.56 6.95
CA PHE A 140 -5.03 -9.90 6.92
C PHE A 140 -4.75 -10.28 8.38
N PRO A 141 -5.68 -10.97 9.05
CA PRO A 141 -5.56 -11.24 10.48
C PRO A 141 -4.38 -12.16 10.79
N SER A 142 -3.80 -11.98 11.97
CA SER A 142 -2.84 -12.93 12.50
C SER A 142 -3.56 -14.22 12.89
N TYR A 143 -3.12 -15.35 12.35
CA TYR A 143 -3.64 -16.67 12.76
C TYR A 143 -2.96 -17.22 14.03
N SER A 144 -2.10 -16.44 14.68
CA SER A 144 -1.45 -16.82 15.94
C SER A 144 -2.06 -16.07 17.12
N ALA A 145 -2.14 -16.74 18.29
CA ALA A 145 -2.72 -16.19 19.51
C ALA A 145 -2.01 -14.91 20.02
N HIS A 146 -0.86 -14.56 19.45
CA HIS A 146 -0.04 -13.44 19.89
C HIS A 146 -0.26 -12.16 19.07
N ASN A 147 -1.10 -12.17 18.03
CA ASN A 147 -1.39 -11.00 17.18
C ASN A 147 -0.11 -10.30 16.64
N THR A 148 0.96 -11.06 16.40
CA THR A 148 2.28 -10.53 16.02
C THR A 148 2.63 -10.77 14.54
N GLY A 149 1.64 -10.98 13.67
CA GLY A 149 1.90 -11.22 12.25
C GLY A 149 0.72 -10.95 11.33
N GLY A 150 -0.23 -10.12 11.77
CA GLY A 150 -1.29 -9.64 10.90
C GLY A 150 -0.82 -8.45 10.06
N ARG A 151 -1.66 -7.98 9.14
CA ARG A 151 -1.35 -6.84 8.27
C ARG A 151 -2.64 -6.10 7.95
N VAL A 152 -2.63 -4.78 8.11
CA VAL A 152 -3.60 -3.90 7.49
C VAL A 152 -2.98 -3.29 6.25
N THR A 153 -3.72 -3.33 5.15
CA THR A 153 -3.41 -2.55 3.96
C THR A 153 -4.52 -1.53 3.72
N ILE A 154 -4.13 -0.34 3.28
CA ILE A 154 -5.04 0.74 2.94
C ILE A 154 -4.72 1.18 1.53
N ASP A 155 -5.71 1.17 0.66
CA ASP A 155 -5.59 1.68 -0.71
C ASP A 155 -6.29 3.03 -0.83
N PHE A 156 -5.72 3.93 -1.60
CA PHE A 156 -6.25 5.28 -1.76
C PHE A 156 -6.53 5.53 -3.24
N TRP A 157 -7.74 5.95 -3.56
CA TRP A 157 -8.21 6.10 -4.93
C TRP A 157 -8.85 7.46 -5.16
N THR A 158 -8.53 8.07 -6.31
CA THR A 158 -9.43 9.03 -6.94
C THR A 158 -10.51 8.27 -7.73
N ASP A 159 -11.39 9.00 -8.41
CA ASP A 159 -12.40 8.40 -9.30
C ASP A 159 -11.79 7.59 -10.46
N THR A 160 -10.51 7.81 -10.77
CA THR A 160 -9.89 7.27 -11.98
C THR A 160 -8.70 6.35 -11.73
N ARG A 161 -8.09 6.38 -10.53
CA ARG A 161 -6.88 5.61 -10.26
C ARG A 161 -6.54 5.49 -8.77
N ILE A 162 -5.71 4.49 -8.46
CA ILE A 162 -5.03 4.36 -7.18
C ILE A 162 -3.88 5.38 -7.09
N THR A 163 -3.71 6.00 -5.92
CA THR A 163 -2.73 7.06 -5.66
C THR A 163 -1.65 6.64 -4.67
N ALA A 164 -1.97 5.71 -3.76
CA ALA A 164 -1.04 5.20 -2.77
C ALA A 164 -1.54 3.86 -2.20
N VAL A 165 -0.62 3.12 -1.59
CA VAL A 165 -0.93 1.95 -0.75
C VAL A 165 -0.18 2.11 0.57
N PHE A 166 -0.85 1.95 1.70
CA PHE A 166 -0.19 1.90 3.00
C PHE A 166 -0.28 0.49 3.59
N LYS A 167 0.80 0.01 4.21
CA LYS A 167 0.84 -1.28 4.90
C LYS A 167 1.41 -1.17 6.31
N THR A 168 0.86 -1.96 7.22
CA THR A 168 1.41 -2.18 8.58
C THR A 168 1.69 -3.66 8.81
N ASN A 169 2.37 -3.98 9.92
CA ASN A 169 2.58 -5.35 10.37
C ASN A 169 1.66 -5.75 11.55
N ARG A 170 0.49 -5.10 11.64
CA ARG A 170 -0.54 -5.40 12.63
C ARG A 170 -1.92 -5.38 11.98
N ASP A 171 -2.88 -6.08 12.58
CA ASP A 171 -4.23 -6.27 12.07
C ASP A 171 -5.30 -5.50 12.84
N ASN A 172 -6.54 -5.57 12.31
CA ASN A 172 -7.78 -5.18 12.99
C ASN A 172 -7.95 -3.69 13.31
N PHE A 173 -7.74 -2.84 12.31
CA PHE A 173 -7.91 -1.39 12.41
C PHE A 173 -8.93 -0.85 11.41
N GLY A 174 -9.69 0.14 11.86
CA GLY A 174 -10.47 1.06 11.02
C GLY A 174 -11.60 0.48 10.17
N ALA A 175 -12.30 1.39 9.52
CA ALA A 175 -13.24 1.11 8.43
C ALA A 175 -12.95 2.01 7.22
N GLN A 176 -13.43 1.61 6.04
CA GLN A 176 -13.32 2.35 4.78
C GLN A 176 -14.10 3.68 4.79
N GLY A 177 -13.79 4.56 3.84
CA GLY A 177 -14.47 5.84 3.72
C GLY A 177 -13.85 6.78 2.67
N THR A 178 -14.00 8.08 2.88
CA THR A 178 -13.35 9.11 2.06
C THR A 178 -12.54 10.07 2.93
N GLY A 179 -11.41 10.53 2.44
CA GLY A 179 -10.58 11.50 3.14
C GLY A 179 -9.79 12.35 2.17
N THR A 180 -8.92 13.21 2.69
CA THR A 180 -8.21 14.19 1.88
C THR A 180 -6.72 14.16 2.20
N TRP A 181 -5.91 14.26 1.16
CA TRP A 181 -4.47 14.46 1.31
C TRP A 181 -4.16 15.92 1.62
N ARG A 182 -3.18 16.18 2.48
CA ARG A 182 -2.62 17.50 2.74
C ARG A 182 -1.11 17.42 2.89
N ARG A 183 -0.45 18.56 2.64
CA ARG A 183 0.95 18.78 3.01
C ARG A 183 0.96 19.36 4.41
N GLY A 184 1.63 18.68 5.32
CA GLY A 184 1.87 19.13 6.70
C GLY A 184 3.32 19.57 6.91
#